data_AF-A0A353A0L9-F1
#
_entry.id   AF-A0A353A0L9-F1
#
_cell.length_a   1.000
_cell.length_b   1.000
_cell.length_c   1.000
_cell.angle_alpha   90.00
_cell.angle_beta   90.00
_cell.angle_gamma   90.00
#
_symmetry.space_group_name_H-M   'P 1'
#
loop_
_entity.id
_entity.type
_entity.pdbx_description
1 polymer ?
#
loop_
_entity_poly.entity_id
_entity_poly.type
_entity_poly.pdbx_seq_one_letter_code
_entity_poly.pdbx_strand_id
1 'polypeptide(L)' 'GLEIPLLEHRALRAWPEVMGQAIARYTSDLRIRNGILYVKVSSAPLRQNLQMAHKSIADKINNHVGSHVLTDVRMV' A
#
# COMPACT_ATOMS: atom_id res chain seq x y z
N GLY A 1 6.62 15.75 -16.61
CA GLY A 1 7.15 14.82 -15.60
C GLY A 1 6.26 13.60 -15.54
N LEU A 2 6.71 12.47 -16.08
CA LEU A 2 5.97 11.19 -16.11
C LEU A 2 6.44 10.20 -15.03
N GLU A 3 7.40 10.62 -14.22
CA GLU A 3 8.09 9.77 -13.25
C GLU A 3 7.21 9.42 -12.04
N ILE A 4 6.47 10.41 -11.51
CA ILE A 4 5.59 10.20 -10.35
C ILE A 4 4.47 9.18 -10.64
N PRO A 5 3.67 9.31 -11.73
CA PRO A 5 2.62 8.33 -12.04
C PRO A 5 3.16 6.91 -12.24
N LEU A 6 4.37 6.76 -12.80
CA LEU A 6 5.01 5.46 -12.98
C LEU A 6 5.42 4.85 -11.64
N LEU A 7 5.98 5.64 -10.72
CA LEU A 7 6.36 5.19 -9.38
C LEU A 7 5.14 4.81 -8.54
N GLU A 8 4.07 5.59 -8.60
CA GLU A 8 2.80 5.26 -7.94
C GLU A 8 2.21 3.94 -8.47
N HIS A 9 2.22 3.74 -9.79
CA HIS A 9 1.77 2.48 -10.38
C HIS A 9 2.62 1.28 -9.93
N ARG A 10 3.94 1.45 -9.82
CA ARG A 10 4.84 0.42 -9.27
C ARG A 10 4.53 0.13 -7.80
N ALA A 11 4.28 1.15 -6.99
CA ALA A 11 3.92 0.99 -5.58
C ALA A 11 2.58 0.25 -5.41
N LEU A 12 1.58 0.53 -6.25
CA LEU A 12 0.32 -0.23 -6.27
C LEU A 12 0.54 -1.71 -6.61
N ARG A 13 1.39 -1.99 -7.60
CA ARG A 13 1.72 -3.37 -8.03
C ARG A 13 2.53 -4.14 -7.00
N ALA A 14 3.34 -3.46 -6.19
CA ALA A 14 4.15 -4.06 -5.14
C ALA A 14 3.32 -4.59 -3.96
N TRP A 15 2.07 -4.14 -3.79
CA TRP A 15 1.23 -4.54 -2.65
C TRP A 15 1.13 -6.06 -2.42
N PRO A 16 0.69 -6.89 -3.39
CA PRO A 16 0.61 -8.33 -3.22
C PRO A 16 1.97 -9.00 -2.98
N GLU A 17 3.06 -8.41 -3.46
CA GLU A 17 4.43 -8.92 -3.26
C GLU A 17 4.92 -8.64 -1.82
N VAL A 18 4.63 -7.45 -1.30
CA VAL A 18 5.03 -7.02 0.05
C VAL A 18 4.14 -7.62 1.14
N MET A 19 2.83 -7.67 0.90
CA MET A 19 1.83 -8.13 1.88
C MET A 19 1.55 -9.63 1.78
N GLY A 20 1.91 -10.26 0.65
CA GLY A 20 1.59 -11.64 0.35
C GLY A 20 0.15 -11.84 -0.14
N GLN A 21 -0.04 -12.91 -0.91
CA GLN A 21 -1.30 -13.24 -1.58
C GLN A 21 -2.47 -13.45 -0.62
N ALA A 22 -2.21 -13.91 0.61
CA ALA A 22 -3.25 -14.13 1.60
C ALA A 22 -3.91 -12.80 2.03
N ILE A 23 -3.12 -11.76 2.28
CA ILE A 23 -3.63 -10.43 2.64
C ILE A 23 -4.27 -9.77 1.41
N ALA A 24 -3.64 -9.90 0.24
CA ALA A 24 -4.11 -9.32 -1.02
C ALA A 24 -5.57 -9.71 -1.34
N ARG A 25 -5.97 -10.96 -1.03
CA ARG A 25 -7.34 -11.46 -1.23
C ARG A 25 -8.41 -10.73 -0.42
N TYR A 26 -8.05 -10.11 0.70
CA TYR A 26 -8.97 -9.32 1.53
C TYR A 26 -8.91 -7.83 1.23
N THR A 27 -8.08 -7.42 0.27
CA THR A 27 -7.84 -6.02 -0.08
C THR A 27 -8.31 -5.72 -1.49
N SER A 28 -8.84 -4.52 -1.70
CA SER A 28 -9.33 -4.06 -3.01
C SER A 28 -9.23 -2.53 -3.08
N ASP A 29 -9.54 -1.97 -4.25
CA ASP A 29 -9.61 -0.51 -4.46
C ASP A 29 -8.33 0.24 -4.04
N LEU A 30 -7.16 -0.31 -4.39
CA LEU A 30 -5.88 0.30 -4.08
C LEU A 30 -5.69 1.57 -4.90
N ARG A 31 -5.39 2.68 -4.24
CA ARG A 31 -5.20 3.98 -4.88
C ARG A 31 -4.25 4.86 -4.09
N ILE A 32 -3.38 5.59 -4.79
CA ILE A 32 -2.47 6.55 -4.17
C ILE A 32 -3.01 7.96 -4.40
N ARG A 33 -3.00 8.78 -3.35
CA ARG A 33 -3.32 10.20 -3.43
C ARG A 33 -2.48 10.98 -2.44
N ASN A 34 -1.76 12.00 -2.92
CA ASN A 34 -0.89 12.85 -2.11
C ASN A 34 0.12 12.02 -1.27
N GLY A 35 0.69 10.96 -1.86
CA GLY A 35 1.62 10.06 -1.18
C GLY A 35 0.98 9.10 -0.17
N ILE A 36 -0.35 9.05 -0.05
CA ILE A 36 -1.03 8.10 0.84
C ILE A 36 -1.63 6.97 0.00
N LEU A 37 -1.29 5.72 0.33
CA LEU A 37 -1.94 4.55 -0.24
C LEU A 37 -3.22 4.24 0.54
N TYR A 38 -4.36 4.33 -0.13
CA TYR A 38 -5.65 3.90 0.40
C TYR A 38 -5.92 2.47 -0.03
N VAL A 39 -6.34 1.64 0.92
CA VAL A 39 -6.64 0.23 0.69
C VAL A 39 -7.96 -0.11 1.33
N LYS A 40 -8.92 -0.61 0.54
CA LYS A 40 -10.18 -1.12 1.07
C LYS A 40 -9.97 -2.52 1.61
N VAL A 41 -10.31 -2.74 2.89
CA VAL A 41 -10.18 -4.06 3.54
C VAL A 41 -11.55 -4.63 3.85
N SER A 42 -11.81 -5.89 3.49
CA SER A 42 -13.10 -6.54 3.76
C SER A 42 -13.22 -7.09 5.19
N SER A 43 -12.10 -7.51 5.81
CA SER A 43 -12.05 -8.08 7.16
C SER A 43 -11.73 -7.03 8.23
N ALA A 44 -12.60 -6.87 9.23
CA ALA A 44 -12.41 -5.89 10.31
C ALA A 44 -11.18 -6.16 11.21
N PRO A 45 -10.91 -7.41 11.67
CA PRO A 45 -9.70 -7.70 12.44
C PRO A 45 -8.42 -7.45 11.62
N LEU A 46 -8.43 -7.83 10.34
CA LEU A 46 -7.29 -7.58 9.46
C LEU A 46 -7.05 -6.08 9.27
N ARG A 47 -8.11 -5.30 9.05
CA ARG A 47 -8.04 -3.83 8.94
C ARG A 47 -7.32 -3.23 10.14
N GLN A 48 -7.69 -3.64 11.36
CA GLN A 48 -7.09 -3.12 12.59
C GLN A 48 -5.60 -3.48 12.68
N ASN A 49 -5.24 -4.74 12.42
CA ASN A 49 -3.84 -5.18 12.42
C ASN A 49 -3.00 -4.40 11.40
N LEU A 50 -3.53 -4.23 10.19
CA LEU A 50 -2.87 -3.47 9.13
C LEU A 50 -2.76 -1.98 9.46
N GLN A 51 -3.79 -1.40 10.07
CA GLN A 51 -3.79 -0.01 10.52
C GLN A 51 -2.75 0.21 11.63
N MET A 52 -2.46 -0.77 12.48
CA MET A 52 -1.37 -0.66 13.46
C MET A 52 0.01 -0.69 12.78
N ALA A 53 0.15 -1.43 11.67
CA ALA A 53 1.39 -1.60 10.93
C ALA A 53 1.60 -0.58 9.78
N HIS A 54 0.69 0.40 9.60
CA HIS A 54 0.62 1.24 8.40
C HIS A 54 1.95 1.87 7.96
N LYS A 55 2.73 2.46 8.89
CA LYS A 55 4.01 3.09 8.56
C LYS A 55 5.03 2.07 8.05
N SER A 56 5.14 0.94 8.75
CA SER A 56 6.04 -0.14 8.34
C SER A 56 5.66 -0.70 6.97
N ILE A 57 4.36 -0.73 6.64
CA ILE A 57 3.89 -1.15 5.32
C ILE A 57 4.32 -0.13 4.25
N ALA A 58 4.14 1.17 4.49
CA ALA A 58 4.60 2.23 3.59
C ALA A 58 6.12 2.10 3.32
N ASP A 59 6.91 1.94 4.38
CA ASP A 59 8.37 1.79 4.28
C ASP A 59 8.75 0.54 3.46
N LYS A 60 8.10 -0.60 3.69
CA LYS A 60 8.36 -1.82 2.93
C LYS A 60 8.04 -1.67 1.45
N ILE A 61 6.95 -0.98 1.10
CA ILE A 61 6.59 -0.71 -0.30
C ILE A 61 7.61 0.23 -0.94
N ASN A 62 7.99 1.31 -0.26
CA ASN A 62 9.02 2.24 -0.74
C ASN A 62 10.35 1.52 -0.98
N ASN A 63 10.77 0.68 -0.03
CA ASN A 63 12.00 -0.10 -0.14
C ASN A 63 11.94 -1.10 -1.31
N HIS A 64 10.78 -1.72 -1.54
CA HIS A 64 10.58 -2.64 -2.67
C HIS A 64 10.64 -1.92 -4.02
N VAL A 65 10.10 -0.71 -4.13
CA VAL A 65 10.13 0.10 -5.36
C VAL A 65 11.47 0.84 -5.54
N GLY A 66 12.26 0.98 -4.47
CA GLY A 66 13.54 1.71 -4.48
C GLY A 66 13.40 3.22 -4.48
N SER A 67 12.23 3.75 -4.06
CA SER A 67 11.96 5.18 -4.02
C SER A 67 10.95 5.54 -2.92
N HIS A 68 11.05 6.74 -2.37
CA HIS A 68 10.11 7.24 -1.38
C HIS A 68 8.86 7.82 -2.05
N VAL A 69 7.84 6.97 -2.20
CA VAL A 69 6.56 7.30 -2.88
C VAL A 69 5.43 7.46 -1.86
N LEU A 70 5.42 6.61 -0.83
CA LEU A 70 4.39 6.57 0.19
C LEU A 70 4.84 7.23 1.49
N THR A 71 4.01 8.11 2.04
CA THR A 71 4.16 8.70 3.37
C THR A 71 3.32 7.95 4.42
N ASP A 72 2.24 7.30 3.98
CA ASP A 72 1.29 6.60 4.85
C ASP A 72 0.48 5.55 4.07
N VAL A 73 -0.12 4.60 4.80
CA VAL A 73 -1.11 3.65 4.27
C VAL A 73 -2.38 3.73 5.12
N ARG A 74 -3.53 3.97 4.49
CA ARG A 74 -4.81 4.09 5.19
C ARG A 74 -5.78 3.00 4.79
N MET A 75 -6.28 2.29 5.79
CA MET A 75 -7.29 1.27 5.60
C MET A 75 -8.67 1.93 5.58
N VAL A 76 -9.42 1.77 4.49
CA VAL A 76 -10.80 2.28 4.32
C VAL A 76 -11.82 1.17 4.37
#